data_AF-A0A8X6S2F9-F1
#
_entry.id   AF-A0A8X6S2F9-F1
#
_cell.length_a   1.000
_cell.length_b   1.000
_cell.length_c   1.000
_cell.angle_alpha   90.00
_cell.angle_beta   90.00
_cell.angle_gamma   90.00
#
_symmetry.space_group_name_H-M   'P 1'
#
loop_
_entity.id
_entity.type
_entity.pdbx_description
1 polymer ?
#
loop_
_entity_poly.entity_id
_entity_poly.type
_entity_poly.pdbx_seq_one_letter_code
_entity_poly.pdbx_strand_id
1 'polypeptide(L)' 'MSPSEQEEDERGPMPTSAIKDLLKKWEAVRAMALEWHPNQADVSRVGDLYNNNAINYFWKFLKKREKQSTLDMFFNAP' A
#
# COMPACT_ATOMS: atom_id res chain seq x y z
N MET A 1 19.34 4.72 18.63
CA MET A 1 18.04 4.06 18.44
C MET A 1 17.39 4.72 17.23
N SER A 2 17.13 3.93 16.19
CA SER A 2 16.50 4.43 14.96
C SER A 2 15.01 4.64 15.22
N PRO A 3 14.32 5.62 14.62
CA PRO A 3 12.89 5.89 14.87
C PRO A 3 11.92 4.79 14.40
N SER A 4 12.43 3.65 13.96
CA SER A 4 11.70 2.58 13.28
C SER A 4 11.22 1.46 14.21
N GLU A 5 11.47 1.58 15.51
CA GLU A 5 10.98 0.62 16.51
C GLU A 5 9.88 1.30 17.34
N GLN A 6 8.65 0.80 17.17
CA GLN A 6 7.50 1.01 18.05
C GLN A 6 6.76 2.35 17.94
N GLU A 7 5.93 2.46 16.91
CA GLU A 7 4.55 2.92 17.16
C GLU A 7 3.64 1.71 16.88
N GLU A 8 3.51 0.82 17.87
CA GLU A 8 2.37 -0.09 17.90
C GLU A 8 1.13 0.77 18.15
N ASP A 9 0.58 1.30 17.06
CA ASP A 9 -0.70 1.99 17.04
C ASP A 9 -1.73 1.05 17.70
N GLU A 10 -2.39 1.50 18.78
CA GLU A 10 -3.40 0.75 19.56
C GLU A 10 -4.55 0.20 18.67
N ARG A 11 -4.63 0.66 17.43
CA ARG A 11 -5.58 0.24 16.38
C ARG A 11 -5.38 -1.20 15.88
N GLY A 12 -4.32 -1.89 16.26
CA GLY A 12 -4.02 -3.23 15.76
C GLY A 12 -3.69 -3.26 14.26
N PRO A 13 -3.52 -4.44 13.65
CA PRO A 13 -3.11 -4.54 12.27
C PRO A 13 -4.21 -4.02 11.32
N MET A 14 -3.87 -3.05 10.45
CA MET A 14 -4.79 -2.47 9.47
C MET A 14 -5.55 -3.55 8.68
N PRO A 15 -6.88 -3.50 8.52
CA PRO A 15 -7.64 -4.53 7.78
C PRO A 15 -7.23 -4.65 6.31
N THR A 16 -7.35 -5.86 5.73
CA THR A 16 -7.01 -6.11 4.31
C THR A 16 -7.88 -5.29 3.36
N SER A 17 -9.16 -5.09 3.69
CA SER A 17 -10.07 -4.21 2.94
C SER A 17 -9.56 -2.76 2.93
N ALA A 18 -9.15 -2.23 4.09
CA ALA A 18 -8.63 -0.87 4.20
C ALA A 18 -7.36 -0.67 3.37
N ILE A 19 -6.49 -1.67 3.28
CA ILE A 19 -5.29 -1.64 2.42
C ILE A 19 -5.69 -1.60 0.94
N LYS A 20 -6.61 -2.46 0.51
CA LYS A 20 -7.11 -2.46 -0.87
C LYS A 20 -7.75 -1.12 -1.23
N ASP A 21 -8.55 -0.55 -0.33
CA ASP A 21 -9.17 0.76 -0.52
C ASP A 21 -8.14 1.88 -0.63
N LEU A 22 -7.09 1.86 0.21
CA LEU A 22 -5.99 2.82 0.14
C LEU A 22 -5.28 2.75 -1.22
N LEU A 23 -4.92 1.54 -1.67
CA LEU A 23 -4.25 1.34 -2.96
C LEU A 23 -5.11 1.86 -4.13
N LYS A 24 -6.41 1.54 -4.13
CA LYS A 24 -7.35 2.02 -5.15
C LYS A 24 -7.49 3.54 -5.15
N LYS A 25 -7.60 4.16 -3.97
CA LYS A 25 -7.69 5.64 -3.85
C LYS A 25 -6.43 6.31 -4.38
N TRP A 26 -5.26 5.75 -4.06
CA TRP A 26 -4.00 6.29 -4.56
C TRP A 26 -3.91 6.24 -6.09
N GLU A 27 -4.28 5.10 -6.71
CA GLU A 27 -4.30 4.98 -8.17
C GLU A 27 -5.22 6.04 -8.81
N ALA A 28 -6.41 6.25 -8.25
CA ALA A 28 -7.35 7.26 -8.72
C ALA A 28 -6.77 8.68 -8.60
N VAL A 29 -6.17 9.03 -7.47
CA VAL A 29 -5.53 10.34 -7.26
C VAL A 29 -4.39 10.56 -8.25
N ARG A 30 -3.52 9.56 -8.44
CA ARG A 30 -2.39 9.64 -9.37
C ARG A 30 -2.87 9.83 -10.82
N ALA A 31 -3.89 9.09 -11.24
CA ALA A 31 -4.46 9.20 -12.58
C ALA A 31 -5.05 10.60 -12.83
N MET A 32 -5.89 11.10 -11.91
CA MET A 32 -6.48 12.44 -12.02
C MET A 32 -5.42 13.54 -12.02
N ALA A 33 -4.42 13.46 -11.13
CA ALA A 33 -3.35 14.45 -11.09
C ALA A 33 -2.55 14.47 -12.40
N LEU A 34 -2.27 13.32 -12.99
CA LEU A 34 -1.52 13.23 -14.25
C LEU A 34 -2.34 13.73 -15.45
N GLU A 35 -3.65 13.49 -15.46
CA GLU A 35 -4.55 13.92 -16.54
C GLU A 35 -4.69 15.45 -16.60
N TRP A 36 -4.85 16.10 -15.44
CA TRP A 36 -5.26 17.51 -15.39
C TRP A 36 -4.13 18.50 -15.08
N HIS A 37 -2.96 18.04 -14.62
CA HIS A 37 -1.88 18.95 -14.26
C HIS A 37 -1.08 19.39 -15.50
N PRO A 38 -0.83 20.71 -15.71
CA PRO A 38 -0.09 21.21 -16.87
C PRO A 38 1.34 20.68 -16.98
N ASN A 39 1.97 20.37 -15.84
CA ASN A 39 3.30 19.79 -15.79
C ASN A 39 3.22 18.32 -15.33
N GLN A 40 3.01 17.43 -16.29
CA GLN A 40 2.86 15.99 -16.05
C GLN A 40 4.17 15.34 -15.58
N ALA A 41 5.32 15.88 -16.01
CA ALA A 41 6.62 15.34 -15.63
C ALA A 41 6.88 15.48 -14.11
N ASP A 42 6.58 16.65 -13.54
CA ASP A 42 6.71 16.84 -12.10
C ASP A 42 5.72 16.00 -11.30
N VAL A 43 4.48 15.87 -11.78
CA VAL A 43 3.47 15.00 -11.15
C VAL A 43 3.89 13.54 -11.20
N SER A 44 4.42 13.06 -12.32
CA SER A 44 4.96 11.69 -12.42
C SER A 44 6.08 11.49 -11.42
N ARG A 45 7.05 12.41 -11.35
CA ARG A 45 8.19 12.33 -10.42
C ARG A 45 7.75 12.27 -8.96
N VAL A 46 6.81 13.14 -8.55
CA VAL A 46 6.26 13.13 -7.18
C VAL A 46 5.48 11.85 -6.91
N GLY A 47 4.66 11.41 -7.88
CA GLY A 47 3.91 10.17 -7.80
C GLY A 47 4.81 8.94 -7.67
N ASP A 48 5.93 8.90 -8.37
CA ASP A 48 6.89 7.81 -8.32
C ASP A 48 7.64 7.79 -6.97
N LEU A 49 8.00 8.96 -6.45
CA LEU A 49 8.59 9.09 -5.12
C LEU A 49 7.63 8.59 -4.02
N TYR A 50 6.36 9.00 -4.08
CA TYR A 50 5.33 8.55 -3.14
C TYR A 50 5.05 7.05 -3.28
N ASN A 51 5.04 6.54 -4.51
CA ASN A 51 4.90 5.11 -4.78
C ASN A 51 6.00 4.30 -4.09
N ASN A 52 7.25 4.72 -4.28
CA ASN A 52 8.41 4.01 -3.76
C ASN A 52 8.49 4.06 -2.23
N ASN A 53 8.19 5.22 -1.65
CA ASN A 53 8.39 5.46 -0.22
C ASN A 53 7.20 5.01 0.64
N ALA A 54 5.97 5.11 0.14
CA ALA A 54 4.76 4.82 0.92
C ALA A 54 3.96 3.64 0.36
N ILE A 55 3.55 3.70 -0.91
CA ILE A 55 2.56 2.75 -1.45
C ILE A 55 3.13 1.34 -1.64
N ASN A 56 4.42 1.23 -1.98
CA ASN A 56 5.10 -0.05 -2.12
C ASN A 56 5.09 -0.89 -0.83
N TYR A 57 5.08 -0.25 0.34
CA TYR A 57 4.91 -0.95 1.62
C TYR A 57 3.58 -1.70 1.65
N PHE A 58 2.49 -1.02 1.30
CA PHE A 58 1.14 -1.58 1.35
C PHE A 58 0.95 -2.70 0.31
N TRP A 59 1.54 -2.57 -0.88
CA TRP A 59 1.55 -3.66 -1.87
C TRP A 59 2.25 -4.91 -1.35
N LYS A 60 3.44 -4.75 -0.77
CA LYS A 60 4.21 -5.87 -0.18
C LYS A 60 3.44 -6.50 0.98
N PHE A 61 2.81 -5.67 1.80
CA PHE A 61 2.04 -6.10 2.95
C PHE A 61 0.79 -6.90 2.53
N LEU A 62 0.06 -6.43 1.51
CA LEU A 62 -1.07 -7.16 0.93
C LEU A 62 -0.63 -8.52 0.38
N LYS A 63 0.45 -8.55 -0.40
CA LYS A 63 1.01 -9.79 -0.96
C LYS A 63 1.45 -10.78 0.13
N LYS A 64 2.00 -10.28 1.25
CA LYS A 64 2.37 -11.13 2.39
C LYS A 64 1.13 -11.79 3.01
N ARG A 65 0.03 -11.05 3.15
CA ARG A 65 -1.22 -11.59 3.71
C ARG A 65 -1.89 -12.61 2.79
N GLU A 66 -1.89 -12.36 1.48
CA GLU A 66 -2.42 -13.32 0.50
C GLU A 66 -1.65 -14.64 0.54
N LYS A 67 -0.31 -14.58 0.67
CA LYS A 67 0.51 -15.77 0.86
C LYS A 67 0.17 -16.51 2.14
N GLN A 68 0.03 -15.79 3.26
CA GLN A 68 -0.34 -16.41 4.54
C GLN A 68 -1.69 -17.10 4.45
N SER A 69 -2.72 -16.41 3.94
CA SER A 69 -4.06 -16.97 3.76
C SER A 69 -4.06 -18.20 2.85
N THR A 70 -3.23 -18.19 1.80
CA THR A 70 -3.07 -19.33 0.91
C THR A 70 -2.47 -20.52 1.63
N LEU A 71 -1.38 -20.32 2.39
CA LEU A 71 -0.75 -21.38 3.17
C LEU A 71 -1.69 -21.93 4.25
N ASP A 72 -2.43 -21.06 4.93
CA ASP A 72 -3.40 -21.46 5.94
C ASP A 72 -4.49 -22.34 5.32
N MET A 73 -4.96 -22.04 4.11
CA MET A 73 -5.89 -22.94 3.40
C MET A 73 -5.25 -24.28 3.04
N PHE A 74 -4.00 -24.30 2.57
CA PHE A 74 -3.32 -25.53 2.19
C PHE A 74 -3.07 -26.47 3.38
N PHE A 75 -2.63 -25.92 4.52
CA PHE A 75 -2.31 -26.73 5.71
C PHE A 75 -3.55 -27.08 6.56
N ASN A 76 -4.64 -26.32 6.44
CA ASN A 76 -5.90 -26.59 7.15
C ASN A 76 -6.99 -27.18 6.23
N ALA A 77 -6.64 -27.56 4.99
CA ALA A 77 -7.53 -28.33 4.13
C ALA A 77 -7.71 -29.76 4.71
N PRO A 78 -8.95 -30.30 4.73
CA PRO A 78 -9.24 -31.61 5.29
C PRO A 78 -8.61 -32.78 4.52
#